data_AF-A0A7Y4MTJ2-F1
#
_entry.id   AF-A0A7Y4MTJ2-F1
#
_cell.length_a   1.000
_cell.length_b   1.000
_cell.length_c   1.000
_cell.angle_alpha   90.00
_cell.angle_beta   90.00
_cell.angle_gamma   90.00
#
_symmetry.space_group_name_H-M   'P 1'
#
loop_
_entity.id
_entity.type
_entity.pdbx_description
1 polymer ?
#
loop_
_entity_poly.entity_id
_entity_poly.type
_entity_poly.pdbx_seq_one_letter_code
_entity_poly.pdbx_strand_id
1 'polypeptide(L)' 'MMLLLVVPDALVNTVLTTIQQHAHTGNIGDGKVFVSPIEDALHLRTGQRGDVVL' A
#
# COMPACT_ATOMS: atom_id res chain seq x y z
N MET A 1 -4.26 -7.82 12.69
CA MET A 1 -3.68 -6.46 12.70
C MET A 1 -3.94 -5.84 11.33
N MET A 2 -4.31 -4.56 11.26
CA MET A 2 -4.56 -3.88 9.99
C MET A 2 -3.37 -2.97 9.67
N LEU A 3 -2.88 -3.05 8.44
CA LEU A 3 -1.86 -2.16 7.90
C LEU A 3 -2.51 -1.29 6.83
N LEU A 4 -2.22 0.01 6.87
CA LEU A 4 -2.59 0.97 5.84
C LEU A 4 -1.30 1.53 5.24
N LEU A 5 -1.20 1.46 3.92
CA LEU A 5 -0.02 1.89 3.18
C LEU A 5 -0.48 2.56 1.87
N VAL A 6 0.18 3.66 1.54
CA VAL A 6 0.01 4.40 0.29
C VAL A 6 1.35 4.32 -0.42
N VAL A 7 1.34 3.93 -1.69
CA VAL A 7 2.53 3.74 -2.49
C VAL A 7 2.29 4.26 -3.91
N PRO A 8 3.33 4.64 -4.65
CA PRO A 8 3.21 4.95 -6.08
C PRO A 8 2.64 3.77 -6.87
N ASP A 9 1.86 4.06 -7.92
CA ASP A 9 1.23 3.05 -8.78
C ASP A 9 2.21 2.02 -9.34
N ALA A 10 3.41 2.47 -9.71
CA ALA A 10 4.49 1.63 -10.22
C ALA A 10 4.95 0.53 -9.24
N LEU A 11 4.70 0.70 -7.93
CA LEU A 11 5.10 -0.24 -6.88
C LEU A 11 3.97 -1.15 -6.39
N VAL A 12 2.71 -0.92 -6.79
CA VAL A 12 1.55 -1.66 -6.30
C VAL A 12 1.73 -3.18 -6.43
N ASN A 13 2.12 -3.66 -7.62
CA ASN A 13 2.31 -5.09 -7.85
C ASN A 13 3.43 -5.68 -6.99
N THR A 14 4.56 -4.98 -6.90
CA THR A 14 5.70 -5.40 -6.07
C THR A 14 5.31 -5.52 -4.60
N VAL A 15 4.54 -4.55 -4.09
CA VAL A 15 4.06 -4.54 -2.70
C VAL A 15 3.08 -5.69 -2.46
N LEU A 16 2.12 -5.91 -3.35
CA LEU A 16 1.16 -7.02 -3.24
C LEU A 16 1.87 -8.37 -3.21
N THR A 17 2.81 -8.61 -4.13
CA THR A 17 3.59 -9.85 -4.16
C THR A 17 4.41 -10.03 -2.88
N THR A 18 5.04 -8.97 -2.40
CA THR A 18 5.86 -9.03 -1.16
C THR A 18 5.00 -9.35 0.06
N ILE A 19 3.85 -8.68 0.22
CA ILE A 19 2.91 -8.95 1.32
C ILE A 19 2.42 -10.39 1.25
N GLN A 20 1.98 -10.85 0.07
CA GLN A 20 1.51 -12.22 -0.10
C GLN A 20 2.58 -13.23 0.31
N GLN A 21 3.83 -13.08 -0.15
CA GLN A 21 4.92 -14.01 0.16
C GLN A 21 5.20 -14.15 1.66
N HIS A 22 5.07 -13.05 2.43
CA HIS A 22 5.44 -13.04 3.85
C HIS A 22 4.25 -13.26 4.79
N ALA A 23 3.04 -12.87 4.38
CA ALA A 23 1.82 -13.01 5.19
C ALA A 23 1.09 -14.34 4.95
N HIS A 24 1.39 -15.05 3.86
CA HIS A 24 0.77 -16.33 3.57
C HIS A 24 1.33 -17.46 4.44
N THR A 25 0.48 -18.07 5.25
CA THR A 25 0.83 -19.24 6.09
C THR A 25 0.22 -20.54 5.57
N GLY A 26 -0.74 -20.45 4.63
CA GLY A 26 -1.47 -21.59 4.10
C GLY A 26 -2.70 -21.98 4.93
N ASN A 27 -2.95 -21.29 6.04
CA ASN A 27 -4.09 -21.55 6.92
C ASN A 27 -5.27 -20.63 6.60
N ILE A 28 -6.47 -21.10 6.92
CA ILE A 28 -7.66 -20.25 6.88
C ILE A 28 -7.46 -19.11 7.87
N GLY A 29 -7.53 -17.87 7.38
CA GLY A 29 -7.34 -16.67 8.20
C GLY A 29 -6.12 -15.83 7.85
N ASP A 30 -5.33 -16.19 6.83
CA ASP A 30 -4.19 -15.38 6.32
C ASP A 30 -4.56 -13.92 5.99
N GLY A 31 -5.85 -13.66 5.74
CA GLY A 31 -6.40 -12.32 5.58
C GLY A 31 -6.66 -11.94 4.13
N LYS A 32 -6.83 -10.64 3.90
CA LYS A 32 -7.10 -10.06 2.58
C LYS A 32 -6.36 -8.75 2.44
N VAL A 33 -5.94 -8.45 1.21
CA VAL A 33 -5.39 -7.14 0.84
C VAL A 33 -6.38 -6.49 -0.12
N PHE A 34 -6.64 -5.21 0.09
CA PHE A 34 -7.50 -4.40 -0.77
C PHE A 34 -6.67 -3.27 -1.37
N VAL A 35 -6.95 -2.93 -2.62
CA VAL A 35 -6.32 -1.80 -3.32
C VAL A 35 -7.41 -0.80 -3.66
N SER A 36 -7.18 0.46 -3.31
CA SER A 36 -8.04 1.58 -3.67
C SER A 36 -7.18 2.68 -4.29
N PRO A 37 -7.63 3.33 -5.39
CA PRO A 37 -6.91 4.46 -5.95
C PRO A 37 -6.89 5.62 -4.95
N ILE A 38 -5.77 6.34 -4.91
CA ILE A 38 -5.61 7.60 -4.19
C ILE A 38 -5.42 8.69 -5.23
N GLU A 39 -6.31 9.67 -5.25
CA GLU A 39 -6.28 10.73 -6.27
C GLU A 39 -5.23 11.81 -5.98
N ASP A 40 -4.91 12.04 -4.71
CA ASP A 40 -3.92 13.03 -4.29
C ASP A 40 -3.39 12.76 -2.88
N ALA A 41 -2.19 13.26 -2.59
CA ALA A 41 -1.54 13.23 -1.29
C ALA A 41 -0.94 14.61 -0.98
N LEU A 42 -1.03 15.07 0.28
CA LEU A 42 -0.50 16.36 0.71
C LEU A 42 0.47 16.16 1.88
N HIS A 43 1.72 16.58 1.70
CA HIS A 43 2.66 16.65 2.81
C HIS A 43 2.47 17.95 3.60
N LEU A 44 1.84 17.86 4.77
CA LEU A 44 1.48 19.03 5.60
C LEU A 44 2.65 19.98 5.89
N ARG A 45 3.86 19.46 6.04
CA ARG A 45 5.04 20.28 6.39
C ARG A 45 5.60 21.07 5.22
N THR A 46 5.59 20.49 4.01
CA THR A 46 6.21 21.12 2.83
C THR A 46 5.20 21.73 1.86
N GLY A 47 3.92 21.34 1.96
CA GLY A 47 2.86 21.74 1.03
C GLY A 47 2.93 21.04 -0.33
N GLN A 48 3.87 20.11 -0.53
CA GLN A 48 3.99 19.34 -1.77
C GLN A 48 2.81 18.37 -1.94
N ARG A 49 2.43 18.10 -3.19
CA ARG A 49 1.27 17.28 -3.55
C ARG A 49 1.58 16.24 -4.62
N GLY A 50 0.73 15.21 -4.69
CA GLY A 50 0.84 14.09 -5.64
C GLY A 50 1.95 13.10 -5.32
N ASP A 51 2.34 12.29 -6.30
CA ASP A 51 3.24 11.14 -6.12
C ASP A 51 4.61 11.47 -5.51
N VAL A 52 5.06 12.73 -5.62
CA VAL A 52 6.36 13.17 -5.06
C VAL A 52 6.42 13.08 -3.53
N VAL A 53 5.27 12.95 -2.86
CA VAL A 53 5.19 12.83 -1.40
C VAL A 53 5.03 11.39 -0.90
N LEU A 54 5.03 10.40 -1.81
CA LEU A 54 4.87 8.98 -1.52
C LEU A 54 6.21 8.24 -1.47
#